data_AF-A0A2N2LYJ0-F1
#
_entry.id   AF-A0A2N2LYJ0-F1
#
_cell.length_a   1.000
_cell.length_b   1.000
_cell.length_c   1.000
_cell.angle_alpha   90.00
_cell.angle_beta   90.00
_cell.angle_gamma   90.00
#
_symmetry.space_group_name_H-M   'P 1'
#
loop_
_entity.id
_entity.type
_entity.pdbx_description
1 polymer ?
#
loop_
_entity_poly.entity_id
_entity_poly.type
_entity_poly.pdbx_seq_one_letter_code
_entity_poly.pdbx_strand_id
1 'polypeptide(L)'
;MNDDRIVKLTRKDIENARVRQAPDLDRIVIAVDPSVTSTGDDAGIIVAGRCGDHGYILADLTLQGSAFTWAKAAVTAFDQYKADRIIAEANNGGDVIEAVIRQVDPNVPITLVHTSRGKLTRAEPIAALYEQGRIHHVGSFPALEDEMCLWLPGDPSPNRMDALVWALTELMLGPQPIDWVKVIGE
;
A
#
# COMPACT_ATOMS: atom_id res chain seq x y z
N MET A 1 1.65 13.67 -30.43
CA MET A 1 2.45 12.86 -29.49
C MET A 1 1.44 12.28 -28.54
N ASN A 2 1.02 11.04 -28.80
CA ASN A 2 -0.08 10.42 -28.04
C ASN A 2 0.35 10.26 -26.59
N ASP A 3 -0.46 10.81 -25.70
CA ASP A 3 -0.28 10.73 -24.25
C ASP A 3 -0.80 9.36 -23.81
N ASP A 4 0.02 8.32 -23.98
CA ASP A 4 -0.29 6.93 -23.64
C ASP A 4 -0.19 6.66 -22.11
N ARG A 5 -0.26 7.70 -21.28
CA ARG A 5 -0.30 7.57 -19.83
C ARG A 5 -1.70 7.18 -19.41
N ILE A 6 -1.84 5.95 -18.92
CA ILE A 6 -3.12 5.43 -18.41
C ILE A 6 -3.50 6.09 -17.07
N VAL A 7 -2.51 6.65 -16.38
CA VAL A 7 -2.67 7.40 -15.13
C VAL A 7 -2.04 8.77 -15.33
N LYS A 8 -2.86 9.84 -15.32
CA LYS A 8 -2.37 11.22 -15.41
C LYS A 8 -1.95 11.78 -14.05
N LEU A 9 -1.42 10.94 -13.16
CA LEU A 9 -0.97 11.39 -11.85
C LEU A 9 0.34 12.17 -12.00
N THR A 10 0.27 13.49 -11.82
CA THR A 10 1.45 14.34 -11.82
C THR A 10 1.94 14.62 -10.40
N ARG A 11 3.21 15.02 -10.26
CA ARG A 11 3.74 15.50 -8.97
C ARG A 11 2.86 16.61 -8.39
N LYS A 12 2.34 17.49 -9.25
CA LYS A 12 1.50 18.60 -8.85
C LYS A 12 0.20 18.13 -8.20
N ASP A 13 -0.37 17.02 -8.65
CA ASP A 13 -1.60 16.46 -8.06
C ASP A 13 -1.33 15.94 -6.65
N ILE A 14 -0.21 15.25 -6.45
CA ILE A 14 0.25 14.81 -5.13
C ILE A 14 0.50 16.02 -4.22
N GLU A 15 1.20 17.04 -4.70
CA GLU A 15 1.48 18.26 -3.90
C GLU A 15 0.20 19.00 -3.50
N ASN A 16 -0.76 19.13 -4.41
CA ASN A 16 -2.03 19.82 -4.13
C ASN A 16 -2.86 19.07 -3.06
N ALA A 17 -2.76 17.74 -3.02
CA ALA A 17 -3.47 16.90 -2.07
C ALA A 17 -2.65 16.62 -0.78
N ARG A 18 -1.40 17.08 -0.70
CA ARG A 18 -0.49 16.81 0.42
C ARG A 18 -1.00 17.47 1.70
N VAL A 19 -0.91 16.72 2.80
CA VAL A 19 -1.26 17.21 4.14
C VAL A 19 -0.07 17.10 5.08
N ARG A 20 -0.04 17.95 6.10
CA ARG A 20 1.02 17.89 7.13
C ARG A 20 0.74 16.84 8.21
N GLN A 21 -0.53 16.58 8.46
CA GLN A 21 -0.99 15.64 9.47
C GLN A 21 -2.23 14.92 8.95
N ALA A 22 -2.32 13.61 9.21
CA ALA A 22 -3.54 12.86 8.98
C ALA A 22 -4.65 13.30 9.96
N PRO A 23 -5.94 13.18 9.59
CA PRO A 23 -7.03 13.20 10.56
C PRO A 23 -6.95 11.96 11.47
N ASP A 24 -7.91 11.82 12.38
CA ASP A 24 -8.12 10.54 13.06
C ASP A 24 -8.53 9.48 12.03
N LEU A 25 -7.80 8.36 12.01
CA LEU A 25 -7.95 7.32 10.99
C LEU A 25 -8.81 6.19 11.56
N ASP A 26 -9.80 5.77 10.77
CA ASP A 26 -10.70 4.66 11.11
C ASP A 26 -10.01 3.30 10.96
N ARG A 27 -8.99 3.23 10.09
CA ARG A 27 -8.27 2.00 9.76
C ARG A 27 -6.86 2.30 9.27
N ILE A 28 -5.89 1.46 9.63
CA ILE A 28 -4.49 1.53 9.17
C ILE A 28 -4.04 0.14 8.72
N VAL A 29 -3.34 0.07 7.59
CA VAL A 29 -2.72 -1.17 7.09
C VAL A 29 -1.27 -0.95 6.74
N ILE A 30 -0.49 -2.04 6.82
CA ILE A 30 0.87 -2.11 6.29
C ILE A 30 0.82 -2.96 5.03
N ALA A 31 1.12 -2.41 3.88
CA ALA A 31 1.23 -3.19 2.65
C ALA A 31 2.68 -3.49 2.32
N VAL A 32 2.93 -4.73 1.89
CA VAL A 32 4.25 -5.25 1.56
C VAL A 32 4.22 -5.86 0.16
N ASP A 33 5.08 -5.34 -0.71
CA ASP A 33 5.47 -5.99 -1.97
C ASP A 33 6.88 -6.59 -1.79
N PRO A 34 6.98 -7.90 -1.51
CA PRO A 34 8.22 -8.49 -1.02
C PRO A 34 9.20 -8.76 -2.15
N SER A 35 10.46 -8.42 -1.90
CA SER A 35 11.59 -8.99 -2.63
C SER A 35 11.93 -10.36 -2.06
N VAL A 36 11.97 -11.38 -2.93
CA VAL A 36 12.36 -12.77 -2.62
C VAL A 36 13.78 -13.11 -3.07
N THR A 37 14.45 -12.19 -3.77
CA THR A 37 15.81 -12.43 -4.28
C THR A 37 16.83 -12.09 -3.20
N SER A 38 17.88 -12.92 -3.08
CA SER A 38 19.01 -12.63 -2.17
C SER A 38 19.88 -11.47 -2.66
N THR A 39 19.59 -10.91 -3.83
CA THR A 39 20.32 -9.82 -4.48
C THR A 39 19.97 -8.45 -3.92
N GLY A 40 18.94 -8.34 -3.07
CA GLY A 40 18.64 -7.11 -2.34
C GLY A 40 17.81 -6.11 -3.14
N ASP A 41 16.91 -6.55 -4.01
CA ASP A 41 15.90 -5.64 -4.57
C ASP A 41 15.04 -5.07 -3.43
N ASP A 42 14.58 -3.83 -3.59
CA ASP A 42 13.75 -3.14 -2.59
C ASP A 42 12.49 -3.95 -2.28
N ALA A 43 12.19 -4.24 -1.02
CA ALA A 43 10.86 -4.70 -0.61
C ALA A 43 10.01 -3.46 -0.34
N GLY A 44 8.97 -3.25 -1.15
CA GLY A 44 8.02 -2.16 -0.98
C GLY A 44 7.30 -2.29 0.35
N ILE A 45 7.37 -1.28 1.23
CA ILE A 45 6.63 -1.28 2.50
C ILE A 45 5.95 0.07 2.66
N ILE A 46 4.62 0.08 2.57
CA ILE A 46 3.82 1.30 2.67
C ILE A 46 2.89 1.21 3.88
N VAL A 47 2.92 2.25 4.70
CA VAL A 47 1.93 2.46 5.77
C VAL A 47 0.86 3.40 5.24
N ALA A 48 -0.39 2.94 5.23
CA ALA A 48 -1.51 3.76 4.81
C ALA A 48 -2.69 3.63 5.78
N GLY A 49 -3.50 4.68 5.87
CA GLY A 49 -4.76 4.63 6.60
C GLY A 49 -5.92 5.26 5.85
N ARG A 50 -7.11 5.10 6.41
CA ARG A 50 -8.37 5.61 5.86
C ARG A 50 -9.09 6.44 6.91
N CYS A 51 -9.68 7.55 6.48
CA CYS A 51 -10.69 8.29 7.23
C CYS A 51 -11.86 8.56 6.28
N GLY A 52 -13.03 8.01 6.60
CA GLY A 52 -14.19 8.08 5.70
C GLY A 52 -13.89 7.51 4.32
N ASP A 53 -14.11 8.29 3.28
CA ASP A 53 -13.87 7.94 1.88
C ASP A 53 -12.52 8.44 1.34
N HIS A 54 -11.59 8.83 2.22
CA HIS A 54 -10.25 9.31 1.90
C HIS A 54 -9.14 8.35 2.39
N GLY A 55 -8.08 8.21 1.59
CA GLY A 55 -6.88 7.43 1.91
C GLY A 55 -5.67 8.33 2.22
N TYR A 56 -4.80 7.90 3.14
CA TYR A 56 -3.65 8.65 3.62
C TYR A 56 -2.40 7.77 3.62
N ILE A 57 -1.37 8.17 2.89
CA ILE A 57 -0.05 7.55 2.94
C ILE A 57 0.71 8.17 4.11
N LEU A 58 1.03 7.34 5.11
CA LEU A 58 1.63 7.76 6.37
C LEU A 58 3.15 7.60 6.37
N ALA A 59 3.65 6.56 5.71
CA ALA A 59 5.09 6.33 5.56
C ALA A 59 5.41 5.43 4.36
N ASP A 60 6.55 5.70 3.75
CA ASP A 60 7.29 4.78 2.89
C ASP A 60 8.48 4.22 3.67
N LEU A 61 8.40 2.93 4.03
CA LEU A 61 9.40 2.19 4.80
C LEU A 61 10.13 1.15 3.95
N THR A 62 10.03 1.28 2.63
CA THR A 62 10.66 0.36 1.69
C THR A 62 12.16 0.28 1.93
N LEU A 63 12.70 -0.93 1.90
CA LEU A 63 14.10 -1.19 2.20
C LEU A 63 14.63 -2.36 1.39
N GLN A 64 15.95 -2.38 1.20
CA GLN A 64 16.67 -3.53 0.69
C GLN A 64 17.02 -4.48 1.83
N GLY A 65 16.81 -5.78 1.63
CA GLY A 65 17.19 -6.76 2.63
C GLY A 65 16.61 -8.14 2.38
N SER A 66 16.99 -9.06 3.26
CA SER A 66 16.46 -10.43 3.25
C SER A 66 14.96 -10.45 3.57
N ALA A 67 14.31 -11.59 3.30
CA ALA A 67 12.93 -11.84 3.67
C ALA A 67 12.63 -11.50 5.14
N PHE A 68 13.50 -11.95 6.04
CA PHE A 68 13.37 -11.68 7.46
C PHE A 68 13.55 -10.19 7.81
N THR A 69 14.40 -9.48 7.08
CA THR A 69 14.65 -8.05 7.29
C THR A 69 13.41 -7.21 7.00
N TRP A 70 12.80 -7.38 5.82
CA TRP A 70 11.60 -6.62 5.48
C TRP A 70 10.39 -7.06 6.31
N ALA A 71 10.29 -8.35 6.66
CA ALA A 71 9.20 -8.83 7.53
C ALA A 71 9.27 -8.20 8.92
N LYS A 72 10.49 -8.10 9.49
CA LYS A 72 10.70 -7.41 10.76
C LYS A 72 10.31 -5.93 10.69
N ALA A 73 10.63 -5.25 9.59
CA ALA A 73 10.23 -3.86 9.39
C ALA A 73 8.71 -3.71 9.30
N ALA A 74 8.04 -4.58 8.55
CA ALA A 74 6.58 -4.57 8.42
C ALA A 74 5.86 -4.82 9.76
N VAL A 75 6.32 -5.80 10.56
CA VAL A 75 5.76 -6.07 11.90
C VAL A 75 6.06 -4.92 12.87
N THR A 76 7.28 -4.35 12.82
CA THR A 76 7.60 -3.17 13.64
C THR A 76 6.69 -1.99 13.29
N ALA A 77 6.42 -1.76 12.00
CA ALA A 77 5.50 -0.73 11.56
C ALA A 77 4.06 -1.03 12.00
N PHE A 78 3.61 -2.28 11.92
CA PHE A 78 2.30 -2.70 12.42
C PHE A 78 2.11 -2.29 13.90
N ASP A 79 3.09 -2.58 14.75
CA ASP A 79 3.03 -2.23 16.18
C ASP A 79 3.12 -0.73 16.45
N GLN A 80 3.97 -0.01 15.71
CA GLN A 80 4.20 1.42 15.87
C GLN A 80 2.99 2.24 15.46
N TYR A 81 2.37 1.88 14.33
CA TYR A 81 1.21 2.59 13.79
C TYR A 81 -0.12 2.04 14.30
N LYS A 82 -0.10 1.01 15.15
CA LYS A 82 -1.33 0.32 15.63
C LYS A 82 -2.21 -0.11 14.46
N ALA A 83 -1.57 -0.67 13.43
CA ALA A 83 -2.26 -1.10 12.24
C ALA A 83 -3.20 -2.29 12.52
N ASP A 84 -4.24 -2.41 11.70
CA ASP A 84 -5.22 -3.49 11.79
C ASP A 84 -4.73 -4.77 11.12
N ARG A 85 -3.89 -4.63 10.09
CA ARG A 85 -3.45 -5.77 9.27
C ARG A 85 -2.20 -5.49 8.43
N ILE A 86 -1.43 -6.54 8.16
CA ILE A 86 -0.42 -6.58 7.10
C ILE A 86 -1.01 -7.20 5.82
N ILE A 87 -0.89 -6.51 4.70
CA ILE A 87 -1.28 -6.98 3.36
C ILE A 87 -0.01 -7.33 2.62
N ALA A 88 0.19 -8.59 2.23
CA ALA A 88 1.44 -9.03 1.60
C ALA A 88 1.18 -9.71 0.26
N GLU A 89 1.93 -9.31 -0.77
CA GLU A 89 1.88 -9.95 -2.08
C GLU A 89 2.52 -11.36 -2.03
N ALA A 90 1.79 -12.36 -2.52
CA ALA A 90 2.12 -13.79 -2.38
C ALA A 90 2.59 -14.47 -3.68
N ASN A 91 2.82 -13.72 -4.75
CA ASN A 91 3.08 -14.28 -6.09
C ASN A 91 4.38 -15.08 -6.19
N ASN A 92 5.30 -14.86 -5.25
CA ASN A 92 6.60 -15.53 -5.20
C ASN A 92 6.70 -16.57 -4.06
N GLY A 93 5.58 -17.18 -3.66
CA GLY A 93 5.53 -18.21 -2.63
C GLY A 93 4.85 -17.73 -1.35
N GLY A 94 3.52 -17.61 -1.40
CA GLY A 94 2.69 -17.16 -0.28
C GLY A 94 2.98 -17.85 1.05
N ASP A 95 3.16 -19.17 1.04
CA ASP A 95 3.51 -19.95 2.24
C ASP A 95 4.83 -19.47 2.88
N VAL A 96 5.81 -19.09 2.05
CA VAL A 96 7.11 -18.58 2.53
C VAL A 96 6.94 -17.16 3.11
N ILE A 97 6.20 -16.30 2.41
CA ILE A 97 5.92 -14.93 2.87
C ILE A 97 5.19 -14.94 4.22
N GLU A 98 4.14 -15.74 4.34
CA GLU A 98 3.42 -15.89 5.60
C GLU A 98 4.33 -16.48 6.68
N ALA A 99 5.06 -17.57 6.39
CA ALA A 99 5.94 -18.20 7.37
C ALA A 99 6.99 -17.23 7.92
N VAL A 100 7.58 -16.38 7.08
CA VAL A 100 8.60 -15.41 7.52
C VAL A 100 7.99 -14.30 8.38
N ILE A 101 6.79 -13.80 8.06
CA ILE A 101 6.11 -12.83 8.92
C ILE A 101 5.72 -13.47 10.26
N ARG A 102 5.17 -14.69 10.23
CA ARG A 102 4.79 -15.47 11.43
C ARG A 102 5.99 -15.83 12.31
N GLN A 103 7.18 -15.96 11.72
CA GLN A 103 8.42 -16.15 12.46
C GLN A 103 8.79 -14.91 13.28
N VAL A 104 8.46 -13.71 12.80
CA VAL A 104 8.68 -12.46 13.54
C VAL A 104 7.61 -12.28 14.61
N ASP A 105 6.33 -12.40 14.24
CA ASP A 105 5.21 -12.41 15.18
C ASP A 105 4.08 -13.35 14.70
N PRO A 106 3.78 -14.43 15.42
CA PRO A 106 2.74 -15.38 15.03
C PRO A 106 1.32 -14.81 15.11
N ASN A 107 1.08 -13.72 15.83
CA ASN A 107 -0.26 -13.19 16.11
C ASN A 107 -0.68 -12.05 15.18
N VAL A 108 0.22 -11.49 14.38
CA VAL A 108 -0.10 -10.39 13.47
C VAL A 108 -1.18 -10.82 12.46
N PRO A 109 -2.26 -10.06 12.28
CA PRO A 109 -3.23 -10.30 11.21
C PRO A 109 -2.56 -10.08 9.84
N ILE A 110 -2.66 -11.06 8.95
CA ILE A 110 -2.08 -11.01 7.60
C ILE A 110 -3.17 -11.33 6.58
N THR A 111 -3.23 -10.58 5.47
CA THR A 111 -3.94 -10.98 4.25
C THR A 111 -2.90 -11.19 3.16
N LEU A 112 -2.87 -12.39 2.58
CA LEU A 112 -2.10 -12.66 1.37
C LEU A 112 -2.90 -12.27 0.13
N VAL A 113 -2.32 -11.41 -0.70
CA VAL A 113 -2.92 -10.98 -1.97
C VAL A 113 -2.13 -11.54 -3.15
N HIS A 114 -2.85 -11.89 -4.21
CA HIS A 114 -2.26 -12.45 -5.43
C HIS A 114 -2.53 -11.51 -6.60
N THR A 115 -1.57 -11.39 -7.52
CA THR A 115 -1.75 -10.65 -8.76
C THR A 115 -2.65 -11.46 -9.68
N SER A 116 -3.94 -11.14 -9.69
CA SER A 116 -4.92 -11.80 -10.57
C SER A 116 -5.11 -11.08 -11.90
N ARG A 117 -4.67 -9.82 -12.00
CA ARG A 117 -4.81 -8.95 -13.17
C ARG A 117 -3.49 -8.23 -13.44
N GLY A 118 -3.29 -7.79 -14.69
CA GLY A 118 -2.12 -6.98 -15.04
C GLY A 118 -2.00 -5.74 -14.15
N LYS A 119 -0.77 -5.37 -13.80
CA LYS A 119 -0.40 -4.25 -12.91
C LYS A 119 -1.20 -2.99 -13.21
N LEU A 120 -1.32 -2.68 -14.49
CA LEU A 120 -2.08 -1.56 -15.01
C LEU A 120 -3.54 -1.53 -14.54
N THR A 121 -4.23 -2.67 -14.63
CA THR A 121 -5.63 -2.81 -14.23
C THR A 121 -5.81 -2.69 -12.71
N ARG A 122 -4.77 -2.96 -11.92
CA ARG A 122 -4.79 -2.75 -10.46
C ARG A 122 -4.57 -1.28 -10.10
N ALA A 123 -3.71 -0.58 -10.84
CA ALA A 123 -3.36 0.82 -10.57
C ALA A 123 -4.45 1.81 -11.01
N GLU A 124 -5.22 1.52 -12.07
CA GLU A 124 -6.24 2.42 -12.63
C GLU A 124 -7.30 2.88 -11.60
N PRO A 125 -7.92 2.00 -10.80
CA PRO A 125 -8.86 2.44 -9.76
C PRO A 125 -8.23 3.37 -8.72
N ILE A 126 -6.96 3.16 -8.40
CA ILE A 126 -6.24 3.97 -7.42
C ILE A 126 -5.90 5.34 -7.99
N ALA A 127 -5.49 5.40 -9.26
CA ALA A 127 -5.30 6.64 -9.98
C ALA A 127 -6.56 7.50 -10.00
N ALA A 128 -7.73 6.89 -10.26
CA ALA A 128 -9.00 7.59 -10.23
C ALA A 128 -9.30 8.21 -8.85
N LEU A 129 -8.90 7.57 -7.74
CA LEU A 129 -9.04 8.15 -6.40
C LEU A 129 -8.12 9.36 -6.19
N TYR A 130 -6.90 9.35 -6.74
CA TYR A 130 -6.04 10.54 -6.74
C TYR A 130 -6.65 11.67 -7.55
N GLU A 131 -7.18 11.39 -8.75
CA GLU A 131 -7.84 12.39 -9.61
C GLU A 131 -9.08 13.01 -8.94
N GLN A 132 -9.78 12.23 -8.12
CA GLN A 132 -10.92 12.70 -7.30
C GLN A 132 -10.47 13.50 -6.06
N GLY A 133 -9.18 13.63 -5.79
CA GLY A 133 -8.66 14.33 -4.60
C GLY A 133 -8.88 13.56 -3.30
N ARG A 134 -9.04 12.24 -3.37
CA ARG A 134 -9.38 11.39 -2.22
C ARG A 134 -8.16 10.71 -1.59
N ILE A 135 -6.98 10.85 -2.17
CA ILE A 135 -5.73 10.28 -1.63
C ILE A 135 -4.77 11.41 -1.25
N HIS A 136 -4.19 11.29 -0.06
CA HIS A 136 -3.32 12.29 0.53
C HIS A 136 -1.98 11.69 0.97
N HIS A 137 -0.88 12.40 0.73
CA HIS A 137 0.41 12.06 1.31
C HIS A 137 0.63 12.90 2.58
N VAL A 138 0.96 12.25 3.70
CA VAL A 138 1.21 12.91 4.98
C VAL A 138 2.72 13.18 5.12
N GLY A 139 3.16 14.38 4.73
CA GLY A 139 4.59 14.64 4.48
C GLY A 139 4.97 14.29 3.04
N SER A 140 6.26 14.12 2.73
CA SER A 140 6.74 13.75 1.38
C SER A 140 7.49 12.43 1.33
N PHE A 141 7.29 11.71 0.23
CA PHE A 141 7.91 10.41 -0.02
C PHE A 141 8.56 10.41 -1.41
N PRO A 142 9.70 11.09 -1.61
CA PRO A 142 10.21 11.39 -2.95
C PRO A 142 10.41 10.16 -3.84
N ALA A 143 10.98 9.07 -3.30
CA ALA A 143 11.22 7.84 -4.06
C ALA A 143 9.91 7.17 -4.51
N LEU A 144 8.94 7.00 -3.61
CA LEU A 144 7.60 6.52 -3.96
C LEU A 144 6.92 7.44 -4.99
N GLU A 145 6.97 8.75 -4.78
CA GLU A 145 6.33 9.72 -5.67
C GLU A 145 7.03 9.78 -7.04
N ASP A 146 8.33 9.48 -7.10
CA ASP A 146 9.08 9.30 -8.35
C ASP A 146 8.57 8.07 -9.09
N GLU A 147 8.47 6.92 -8.42
CA GLU A 147 7.89 5.71 -9.01
C GLU A 147 6.47 5.96 -9.54
N MET A 148 5.62 6.62 -8.76
CA MET A 148 4.23 6.91 -9.15
C MET A 148 4.10 7.85 -10.35
N CYS A 149 4.99 8.84 -10.50
CA CYS A 149 4.91 9.84 -11.57
C CYS A 149 5.70 9.47 -12.83
N LEU A 150 6.69 8.59 -12.72
CA LEU A 150 7.60 8.23 -13.80
C LEU A 150 7.29 6.88 -14.43
N TRP A 151 6.59 5.98 -13.73
CA TRP A 151 6.25 4.67 -14.27
C TRP A 151 5.34 4.78 -15.50
N LEU A 152 5.70 4.08 -16.57
CA LEU A 152 4.92 3.95 -17.78
C LEU A 152 4.39 2.52 -17.96
N PRO A 153 3.20 2.34 -18.58
CA PRO A 153 2.73 1.00 -18.94
C PRO A 153 3.76 0.22 -19.76
N GLY A 154 4.24 -0.90 -19.21
CA GLY A 154 5.28 -1.74 -19.81
C GLY A 154 6.62 -1.71 -19.08
N ASP A 155 6.84 -0.73 -18.19
CA ASP A 155 8.02 -0.72 -17.32
C ASP A 155 7.96 -1.84 -16.27
N PRO A 156 9.12 -2.31 -15.77
CA PRO A 156 9.17 -3.17 -14.59
C PRO A 156 8.36 -2.58 -13.43
N SER A 157 7.80 -3.44 -12.57
CA SER A 157 7.04 -2.92 -11.42
C SER A 157 7.96 -2.13 -10.51
N PRO A 158 7.52 -0.96 -10.04
CA PRO A 158 8.11 -0.32 -8.88
C PRO A 158 7.55 -0.99 -7.62
N ASN A 159 8.44 -1.48 -6.75
CA ASN A 159 8.02 -2.22 -5.56
C ASN A 159 7.24 -1.31 -4.57
N ARG A 160 7.56 0.00 -4.50
CA ARG A 160 6.85 0.94 -3.59
C ARG A 160 5.47 1.25 -4.13
N MET A 161 5.35 1.51 -5.42
CA MET A 161 4.07 1.77 -6.07
C MET A 161 3.12 0.57 -5.94
N ASP A 162 3.60 -0.66 -6.12
CA ASP A 162 2.77 -1.85 -5.96
C ASP A 162 2.28 -2.03 -4.53
N ALA A 163 3.15 -1.85 -3.53
CA ALA A 163 2.75 -1.85 -2.13
C ALA A 163 1.69 -0.76 -1.84
N LEU A 164 1.84 0.45 -2.39
CA LEU A 164 0.83 1.52 -2.25
C LEU A 164 -0.51 1.12 -2.87
N VAL A 165 -0.49 0.55 -4.08
CA VAL A 165 -1.71 0.07 -4.76
C VAL A 165 -2.41 -0.99 -3.91
N TRP A 166 -1.67 -1.91 -3.30
CA TRP A 166 -2.24 -2.91 -2.40
C TRP A 166 -2.85 -2.29 -1.15
N ALA A 167 -2.15 -1.34 -0.51
CA ALA A 167 -2.64 -0.64 0.67
C ALA A 167 -3.98 0.07 0.39
N LEU A 168 -4.03 0.85 -0.69
CA LEU A 168 -5.22 1.62 -1.05
C LEU A 168 -6.33 0.74 -1.59
N THR A 169 -6.02 -0.37 -2.28
CA THR A 169 -7.04 -1.33 -2.69
C THR A 169 -7.73 -1.94 -1.47
N GLU A 170 -6.97 -2.39 -0.47
CA GLU A 170 -7.54 -2.96 0.76
C GLU A 170 -8.40 -1.93 1.51
N LEU A 171 -7.91 -0.70 1.64
CA LEU A 171 -8.60 0.34 2.40
C LEU A 171 -9.84 0.88 1.69
N MET A 172 -9.73 1.12 0.37
CA MET A 172 -10.71 1.92 -0.38
C MET A 172 -11.67 1.07 -1.21
N LEU A 173 -11.26 -0.13 -1.63
CA LEU A 173 -11.99 -0.98 -2.55
C LEU A 173 -12.32 -2.37 -1.96
N GLY A 174 -11.67 -2.74 -0.86
CA GLY A 174 -11.93 -3.97 -0.13
C GLY A 174 -13.33 -3.98 0.52
N PRO A 175 -13.83 -5.15 0.91
CA PRO A 175 -15.10 -5.26 1.62
C PRO A 175 -15.06 -4.44 2.90
N GLN A 176 -15.95 -3.46 3.02
CA GLN A 176 -16.06 -2.64 4.23
C GLN A 176 -16.58 -3.52 5.38
N PRO A 177 -16.05 -3.37 6.61
CA PRO A 177 -16.67 -3.97 7.78
C PRO A 177 -18.12 -3.52 7.86
N ILE A 178 -19.04 -4.47 8.00
CA ILE A 178 -20.44 -4.14 8.24
C ILE A 178 -20.52 -3.57 9.66
N ASP A 179 -20.79 -2.27 9.79
CA ASP A 179 -21.10 -1.65 11.07
C ASP A 179 -22.45 -2.17 11.57
N TRP A 180 -22.41 -3.19 12.43
CA TRP A 180 -23.58 -3.74 13.11
C TRP A 180 -24.27 -2.74 14.06
N VAL A 181 -23.68 -1.56 14.28
CA VAL A 181 -24.13 -0.55 15.26
C VAL A 181 -25.44 0.15 14.83
N LYS A 182 -25.92 0.00 13.60
CA LYS A 182 -27.19 0.61 13.14
C LYS A 182 -28.42 -0.31 13.05
N VAL A 183 -28.32 -1.59 13.43
CA VAL A 183 -29.40 -2.58 13.17
C VAL A 183 -30.26 -2.93 14.41
N ILE A 184 -29.94 -2.43 15.61
CA ILE A 184 -30.77 -2.63 16.80
C ILE A 184 -31.38 -1.31 17.29
N GLY A 185 -32.44 -0.89 16.62
CA GLY A 185 -33.22 0.27 17.01
C GLY A 185 -34.57 0.28 16.33
N GLU A 186 -35.46 -0.62 16.75
CA GLU A 186 -36.93 -0.48 16.76
C GLU A 186 -37.55 -1.50 17.73
#